data_AF-A0A7Y9WID5-F1
#
_entry.id   AF-A0A7Y9WID5-F1
#
_cell.length_a   1.000
_cell.length_b   1.000
_cell.length_c   1.000
_cell.angle_alpha   90.00
_cell.angle_beta   90.00
_cell.angle_gamma   90.00
#
_symmetry.space_group_name_H-M   'P 1'
#
loop_
_entity.id
_entity.type
_entity.pdbx_description
1 polymer ?
#
loop_
_entity_poly.entity_id
_entity_poly.type
_entity_poly.pdbx_seq_one_letter_code
_entity_poly.pdbx_strand_id
1 'polypeptide(L)'
;MRTRSPACVNGRLRCVVVLAAAFVSLGAQAAEDRVILAQKAKINEACTTLGSQGLTCKFIKASDIDGAAGDARLWVPSSSGDLGAMMQLPADRTTWLERGAGTEFFAQALIYQRTDRLGIPYFSARMAVLSRVGSNAPRYVDDKDDLAWATFDSRLKSAPEGSEDATSYLTSVDVAAASEAAAIGDAKSKAAADVIYRQSPEFRHATLRANALVCVQLIAGAKLDLERDSRMAAISGYEDVAVRQSAAATIVRCQDVIRSAQHENLKK
;
A
#
# COMPACT_ATOMS: atom_id res chain seq x y z
N MET A 1 15.39 15.77 43.87
CA MET A 1 15.99 16.56 42.76
C MET A 1 15.21 16.23 41.49
N ARG A 2 14.62 17.24 40.84
CA ARG A 2 13.91 17.08 39.56
C ARG A 2 14.93 16.96 38.44
N THR A 3 15.01 15.83 37.76
CA THR A 3 15.64 15.73 36.43
C THR A 3 14.55 15.88 35.37
N ARG A 4 14.73 16.88 34.51
CA ARG A 4 13.80 17.30 33.46
C ARG A 4 13.79 16.28 32.33
N SER A 5 12.60 15.92 31.83
CA SER A 5 12.42 15.32 30.51
C SER A 5 12.99 16.25 29.43
N PRO A 6 13.65 15.72 28.37
CA PRO A 6 13.97 16.53 27.20
C PRO A 6 12.67 16.85 26.46
N ALA A 7 12.25 18.11 26.53
CA ALA A 7 11.16 18.65 25.73
C ALA A 7 11.61 18.72 24.25
N CYS A 8 10.82 18.11 23.36
CA CYS A 8 10.88 18.41 21.94
C CYS A 8 10.34 19.84 21.72
N VAL A 9 11.23 20.80 21.51
CA VAL A 9 10.86 22.18 21.17
C VAL A 9 10.85 22.35 19.65
N ASN A 10 9.82 23.04 19.18
CA ASN A 10 9.46 23.37 17.80
C ASN A 10 10.63 23.66 16.84
N GLY A 11 10.51 23.09 15.63
CA GLY A 11 11.15 23.62 14.42
C GLY A 11 12.18 22.69 13.77
N ARG A 12 11.77 21.99 12.70
CA ARG A 12 12.63 21.33 11.71
C ARG A 12 13.79 20.50 12.28
N LEU A 13 13.52 19.25 12.69
CA LEU A 13 14.38 18.07 12.49
C LEU A 13 13.65 16.82 12.99
N ARG A 14 13.82 15.73 12.24
CA ARG A 14 13.16 14.43 12.38
C ARG A 14 13.20 13.90 13.82
N CYS A 15 12.03 13.64 14.42
CA CYS A 15 11.92 12.77 15.59
C CYS A 15 12.15 11.33 15.12
N VAL A 16 13.40 10.86 15.22
CA VAL A 16 13.75 9.44 15.09
C VAL A 16 13.32 8.77 16.38
N VAL A 17 12.27 7.96 16.34
CA VAL A 17 11.89 7.09 17.47
C VAL A 17 12.90 5.95 17.51
N VAL A 18 14.00 6.15 18.24
CA VAL A 18 14.94 5.08 18.58
C VAL A 18 14.33 4.30 19.74
N LEU A 19 13.67 3.18 19.43
CA LEU A 19 13.26 2.15 20.39
C LEU A 19 14.50 1.34 20.80
N ALA A 20 15.39 1.93 21.60
CA ALA A 20 16.54 1.23 22.15
C ALA A 20 16.89 1.74 23.56
N ALA A 21 16.05 1.46 24.55
CA ALA A 21 16.44 1.45 25.97
C ALA A 21 15.31 0.92 26.85
N ALA A 22 15.43 -0.33 27.31
CA ALA A 22 14.98 -0.86 28.62
C ALA A 22 14.67 -2.37 28.56
N PHE A 23 15.70 -3.21 28.35
CA PHE A 23 15.63 -4.68 28.56
C PHE A 23 16.54 -5.12 29.71
N VAL A 24 16.82 -4.24 30.67
CA VAL A 24 17.68 -4.59 31.81
C VAL A 24 16.78 -4.89 33.01
N SER A 25 16.90 -6.13 33.50
CA SER A 25 16.33 -6.68 34.75
C SER A 25 14.94 -7.34 34.70
N LEU A 26 14.84 -8.42 33.92
CA LEU A 26 14.08 -9.64 34.24
C LEU A 26 14.69 -10.73 33.38
N GLY A 27 15.52 -11.61 33.97
CA GLY A 27 16.07 -12.82 33.32
C GLY A 27 16.66 -12.61 31.92
N ALA A 28 17.97 -12.42 31.82
CA ALA A 28 18.68 -12.31 30.56
C ALA A 28 18.49 -13.57 29.69
N GLN A 29 17.52 -13.53 28.78
CA GLN A 29 17.56 -14.16 27.46
C GLN A 29 16.72 -13.27 26.54
N ALA A 30 17.42 -12.59 25.64
CA ALA A 30 16.83 -11.68 24.69
C ALA A 30 15.92 -12.49 23.76
N ALA A 31 14.60 -12.34 23.89
CA ALA A 31 13.69 -12.74 22.82
C ALA A 31 14.09 -11.92 21.58
N GLU A 32 14.79 -12.56 20.64
CA GLU A 32 15.39 -11.90 19.48
C GLU A 32 14.29 -11.47 18.51
N ASP A 33 14.24 -10.17 18.22
CA ASP A 33 13.43 -9.67 17.13
C ASP A 33 14.05 -10.16 15.81
N ARG A 34 13.22 -10.79 14.97
CA ARG A 34 13.64 -11.20 13.62
C ARG A 34 12.94 -10.33 12.59
N VAL A 35 13.69 -9.87 11.59
CA VAL A 35 13.15 -9.17 10.42
C VAL A 35 12.36 -10.18 9.59
N ILE A 36 11.13 -9.84 9.25
CA ILE A 36 10.30 -10.66 8.37
C ILE A 36 10.68 -10.33 6.93
N LEU A 37 11.18 -11.32 6.19
CA LEU A 37 11.67 -11.19 4.82
C LEU A 37 10.51 -11.28 3.81
N ALA A 38 9.44 -10.52 4.08
CA ALA A 38 8.23 -10.53 3.28
C ALA A 38 7.50 -9.18 3.33
N GLN A 39 6.76 -8.88 2.27
CA GLN A 39 5.87 -7.72 2.20
C GLN A 39 4.59 -7.93 3.04
N LYS A 40 3.99 -6.82 3.49
CA LYS A 40 2.79 -6.79 4.33
C LYS A 40 1.65 -7.70 3.85
N ALA A 41 1.38 -7.73 2.54
CA ALA A 41 0.31 -8.55 1.97
C ALA A 41 0.54 -10.05 2.24
N LYS A 42 1.78 -10.53 2.02
CA LYS A 42 2.18 -11.91 2.28
C LYS A 42 2.19 -12.23 3.78
N ILE A 43 2.56 -11.25 4.62
CA ILE A 43 2.48 -11.39 6.09
C ILE A 43 1.02 -11.61 6.51
N ASN A 44 0.10 -10.77 6.03
CA ASN A 44 -1.33 -10.92 6.33
C ASN A 44 -1.87 -12.29 5.89
N GLU A 45 -1.57 -12.72 4.67
CA GLU A 45 -1.97 -14.01 4.14
C GLU A 45 -1.47 -15.16 5.02
N ALA A 46 -0.16 -15.20 5.30
CA ALA A 46 0.42 -16.25 6.11
C ALA A 46 -0.15 -16.27 7.53
N CYS A 47 -0.39 -15.11 8.14
CA CYS A 47 -0.97 -14.98 9.46
C CYS A 47 -2.40 -15.55 9.58
N THR A 48 -3.15 -15.63 8.49
CA THR A 48 -4.45 -16.33 8.50
C THR A 48 -4.30 -17.85 8.57
N THR A 49 -3.22 -18.39 7.98
CA THR A 49 -2.98 -19.84 7.90
C THR A 49 -2.24 -20.40 9.12
N LEU A 50 -1.36 -19.61 9.73
CA LEU A 50 -0.57 -20.00 10.90
C LEU A 50 -1.45 -20.33 12.12
N GLY A 51 -2.65 -19.72 12.23
CA GLY A 51 -3.57 -19.98 13.34
C GLY A 51 -3.95 -21.47 13.47
N SER A 52 -4.07 -22.18 12.34
CA SER A 52 -4.35 -23.62 12.33
C SER A 52 -3.22 -24.49 12.92
N GLN A 53 -2.03 -23.92 13.07
CA GLN A 53 -0.83 -24.57 13.62
C GLN A 53 -0.54 -24.11 15.06
N GLY A 54 -1.50 -23.46 15.72
CA GLY A 54 -1.33 -22.96 17.09
C GLY A 54 -0.43 -21.73 17.22
N LEU A 55 -0.15 -21.05 16.10
CA LEU A 55 0.60 -19.80 16.06
C LEU A 55 -0.29 -18.66 15.53
N THR A 56 -0.55 -17.66 16.34
CA THR A 56 -1.33 -16.48 15.92
C THR A 56 -0.43 -15.30 15.64
N CYS A 57 -0.86 -14.38 14.78
CA CYS A 57 -0.17 -13.10 14.59
C CYS A 57 -0.94 -11.96 15.23
N LYS A 58 -0.21 -11.05 15.88
CA LYS A 58 -0.75 -9.78 16.38
C LYS A 58 0.10 -8.63 15.88
N PHE A 59 -0.50 -7.75 15.08
CA PHE A 59 0.14 -6.49 14.67
C PHE A 59 0.07 -5.48 15.81
N ILE A 60 1.23 -5.03 16.27
CA ILE A 60 1.36 -4.06 17.35
C ILE A 60 1.43 -2.65 16.75
N LYS A 61 0.52 -1.79 17.18
CA LYS A 61 0.49 -0.36 16.84
C LYS A 61 1.13 0.45 17.96
N ALA A 62 1.59 1.66 17.65
CA ALA A 62 2.14 2.59 18.66
C ALA A 62 1.13 2.87 19.80
N SER A 63 -0.16 2.97 19.49
CA SER A 63 -1.23 3.12 20.48
C SER A 63 -1.39 1.94 21.44
N ASP A 64 -0.91 0.76 21.07
CA ASP A 64 -0.92 -0.41 21.95
C ASP A 64 0.20 -0.34 23.01
N ILE A 65 1.12 0.62 22.86
CA ILE A 65 2.30 0.83 23.72
C ILE A 65 2.10 2.07 24.62
N ASP A 66 1.45 3.13 24.12
CA ASP A 66 1.33 4.45 24.79
C ASP A 66 0.42 4.49 26.05
N GLY A 67 -0.17 3.36 26.47
CA GLY A 67 -0.88 3.23 27.75
C GLY A 67 -0.04 2.63 28.89
N ALA A 68 1.18 2.16 28.60
CA ALA A 68 2.09 1.54 29.56
C ALA A 68 3.02 2.59 30.19
N ALA A 69 2.50 3.36 31.15
CA ALA A 69 3.32 4.30 31.91
C ALA A 69 4.34 3.55 32.78
N GLY A 70 5.63 3.68 32.44
CA GLY A 70 6.76 3.15 33.20
C GLY A 70 7.13 1.72 32.78
N ASP A 71 8.31 1.58 32.17
CA ASP A 71 8.88 0.36 31.59
C ASP A 71 7.95 -0.30 30.58
N ALA A 72 8.29 -0.24 29.29
CA ALA A 72 7.53 -0.81 28.19
C ALA A 72 7.43 -2.35 28.30
N ARG A 73 6.62 -2.83 29.24
CA ARG A 73 6.19 -4.21 29.34
C ARG A 73 5.01 -4.32 28.38
N LEU A 74 5.12 -5.23 27.41
CA LEU A 74 3.96 -5.76 26.65
C LEU A 74 2.93 -6.48 27.56
N TRP A 75 3.03 -6.31 28.88
CA TRP A 75 2.30 -6.96 29.96
C TRP A 75 2.26 -6.04 31.20
N VAL A 76 1.09 -5.57 31.62
CA VAL A 76 0.95 -4.87 32.90
C VAL A 76 0.96 -5.91 34.03
N PRO A 77 1.87 -5.85 35.02
CA PRO A 77 1.66 -6.57 36.28
C PRO A 77 0.44 -5.95 36.97
N SER A 78 -0.67 -6.68 37.06
CA SER A 78 -1.78 -6.25 37.91
C SER A 78 -1.42 -6.48 39.38
N SER A 79 -1.91 -5.63 40.26
CA SER A 79 -1.73 -5.74 41.72
C SER A 79 -2.35 -6.99 42.34
N SER A 80 -3.07 -7.82 41.57
CA SER A 80 -3.66 -9.09 42.00
C SER A 80 -2.84 -10.32 41.61
N GLY A 81 -1.67 -10.17 40.98
CA GLY A 81 -0.82 -11.30 40.59
C GLY A 81 -1.29 -12.06 39.35
N ASP A 82 -2.37 -11.62 38.72
CA ASP A 82 -2.87 -12.17 37.45
C ASP A 82 -2.30 -11.38 36.27
N LEU A 83 -1.57 -12.08 35.41
CA LEU A 83 -1.02 -11.56 34.15
C LEU A 83 -2.18 -11.38 33.15
N GLY A 84 -2.69 -10.16 33.04
CA GLY A 84 -3.69 -9.82 32.02
C GLY A 84 -3.05 -9.85 30.63
N ALA A 85 -3.42 -10.84 29.82
CA ALA A 85 -2.71 -11.12 28.58
C ALA A 85 -3.11 -10.20 27.42
N MET A 86 -2.13 -9.50 26.84
CA MET A 86 -2.24 -9.01 25.45
C MET A 86 -2.35 -10.18 24.45
N MET A 87 -2.01 -11.39 24.89
CA MET A 87 -2.16 -12.61 24.13
C MET A 87 -3.59 -13.12 24.24
N GLN A 88 -4.38 -12.88 23.18
CA GLN A 88 -5.68 -13.50 23.05
C GLN A 88 -5.46 -14.99 22.81
N LEU A 89 -5.80 -15.81 23.81
CA LEU A 89 -5.95 -17.24 23.60
C LEU A 89 -6.95 -17.45 22.46
N PRO A 90 -6.64 -18.30 21.46
CA PRO A 90 -7.60 -18.61 20.42
C PRO A 90 -8.89 -19.10 21.08
N ALA A 91 -10.02 -18.56 20.63
CA ALA A 91 -11.34 -18.92 21.16
C ALA A 91 -11.61 -20.44 20.95
N ASP A 92 -10.98 -20.98 19.92
CA ASP A 92 -10.82 -22.40 19.63
C ASP A 92 -9.72 -23.01 20.54
N ARG A 93 -10.12 -23.85 21.50
CA ARG A 93 -9.23 -24.61 22.41
C ARG A 93 -8.60 -25.86 21.76
N THR A 94 -8.62 -25.98 20.44
CA THR A 94 -8.20 -27.18 19.70
C THR A 94 -6.91 -26.98 18.92
N THR A 95 -6.52 -25.73 18.60
CA THR A 95 -5.27 -25.42 17.91
C THR A 95 -4.14 -25.06 18.88
N TRP A 96 -3.21 -25.99 19.05
CA TRP A 96 -2.02 -25.87 19.92
C TRP A 96 -0.76 -25.93 19.07
N LEU A 97 0.27 -25.18 19.47
CA LEU A 97 1.59 -25.29 18.85
C LEU A 97 2.15 -26.70 19.08
N GLU A 98 1.99 -27.20 20.31
CA GLU A 98 2.33 -28.57 20.70
C GLU A 98 1.47 -28.97 21.91
N ARG A 99 1.16 -30.27 22.02
CA ARG A 99 0.52 -30.85 23.20
C ARG A 99 1.25 -32.13 23.60
N GLY A 100 1.74 -32.20 24.84
CA GLY A 100 2.48 -33.36 25.35
C GLY A 100 2.44 -33.44 26.88
N ALA A 101 2.31 -34.65 27.43
CA ALA A 101 2.37 -34.94 28.87
C ALA A 101 1.51 -34.02 29.78
N GLY A 102 0.32 -33.61 29.31
CA GLY A 102 -0.58 -32.73 30.08
C GLY A 102 -0.21 -31.24 30.05
N THR A 103 0.79 -30.87 29.24
CA THR A 103 1.19 -29.49 28.96
C THR A 103 0.82 -29.13 27.52
N GLU A 104 0.25 -27.94 27.36
CA GLU A 104 -0.20 -27.38 26.09
C GLU A 104 0.61 -26.11 25.82
N PHE A 105 1.10 -25.95 24.60
CA PHE A 105 1.86 -24.79 24.18
C PHE A 105 1.11 -24.00 23.12
N PHE A 106 1.19 -22.68 23.22
CA PHE A 106 0.61 -21.73 22.28
C PHE A 106 1.62 -20.65 21.95
N ALA A 107 1.71 -20.24 20.68
CA ALA A 107 2.58 -19.16 20.25
C ALA A 107 1.80 -17.98 19.67
N GLN A 108 2.32 -16.79 19.91
CA GLN A 108 1.90 -15.57 19.24
C GLN A 108 3.12 -14.83 18.67
N ALA A 109 3.09 -14.58 17.37
CA ALA A 109 4.00 -13.67 16.68
C ALA A 109 3.51 -12.23 16.88
N LEU A 110 4.27 -11.45 17.64
CA LEU A 110 4.07 -10.02 17.81
C LEU A 110 4.79 -9.31 16.66
N ILE A 111 4.02 -8.71 15.75
CA ILE A 111 4.54 -8.12 14.52
C ILE A 111 4.58 -6.60 14.68
N TYR A 112 5.76 -6.02 14.48
CA TYR A 112 6.03 -4.59 14.58
C TYR A 112 6.32 -4.03 13.20
N GLN A 113 5.70 -2.89 12.87
CA GLN A 113 6.15 -2.09 11.74
C GLN A 113 7.28 -1.18 12.20
N ARG A 114 8.44 -1.29 11.56
CA ARG A 114 9.61 -0.44 11.77
C ARG A 114 9.89 0.36 10.52
N THR A 115 10.78 1.33 10.62
CA THR A 115 11.30 2.08 9.48
C THR A 115 12.82 1.95 9.44
N ASP A 116 13.38 1.77 8.26
CA ASP A 116 14.84 1.79 8.08
C ASP A 116 15.39 3.22 8.11
N ARG A 117 16.67 3.36 7.75
CA ARG A 117 17.39 4.64 7.72
C ARG A 117 16.83 5.63 6.70
N LEU A 118 16.16 5.15 5.65
CA LEU A 118 15.53 5.96 4.61
C LEU A 118 14.07 6.28 4.94
N GLY A 119 13.54 5.70 6.03
CA GLY A 119 12.15 5.87 6.45
C GLY A 119 11.19 4.92 5.75
N ILE A 120 11.69 3.89 5.06
CA ILE A 120 10.87 2.91 4.36
C ILE A 120 10.40 1.86 5.38
N PRO A 121 9.10 1.50 5.37
CA PRO A 121 8.56 0.60 6.37
C PRO A 121 8.97 -0.86 6.09
N TYR A 122 9.43 -1.55 7.13
CA TYR A 122 9.64 -3.00 7.14
C TYR A 122 8.96 -3.61 8.38
N PHE A 123 8.89 -4.94 8.43
CA PHE A 123 8.27 -5.64 9.55
C PHE A 123 9.29 -6.50 10.30
N SER A 124 9.21 -6.49 11.63
CA SER A 124 9.89 -7.45 12.49
C SER A 124 8.88 -8.23 13.31
N ALA A 125 9.24 -9.42 13.74
CA ALA A 125 8.44 -10.26 14.61
C ALA A 125 9.22 -10.59 15.88
N ARG A 126 8.47 -10.77 16.98
CA ARG A 126 8.92 -11.42 18.20
C ARG A 126 7.98 -12.57 18.52
N MET A 127 8.52 -13.70 18.94
CA MET A 127 7.70 -14.79 19.45
C MET A 127 7.39 -14.58 20.93
N ALA A 128 6.15 -14.91 21.29
CA ALA A 128 5.75 -15.06 22.67
C ALA A 128 5.07 -16.42 22.82
N VAL A 129 5.69 -17.31 23.59
CA VAL A 129 5.20 -18.66 23.79
C VAL A 129 4.66 -18.82 25.21
N LEU A 130 3.47 -19.42 25.31
CA LEU A 130 2.83 -19.75 26.58
C LEU A 130 2.72 -21.26 26.71
N SER A 131 3.01 -21.76 27.91
CA SER A 131 2.65 -23.11 28.35
C SER A 131 1.44 -23.07 29.26
N ARG A 132 0.63 -24.12 29.22
CA ARG A 132 -0.48 -24.37 30.13
C ARG A 132 -0.43 -25.81 30.60
N VAL A 133 -0.43 -26.03 31.91
CA VAL A 133 -0.49 -27.36 32.51
C VAL A 133 -1.87 -27.58 33.12
N GLY A 134 -2.67 -28.47 32.54
CA GLY A 134 -4.04 -28.74 32.98
C GLY A 134 -4.92 -27.49 33.06
N SER A 135 -5.58 -27.26 34.20
CA SER A 135 -6.45 -26.10 34.42
C SER A 135 -5.72 -24.83 34.86
N ASN A 136 -4.39 -24.86 35.01
CA ASN A 136 -3.61 -23.73 35.48
C ASN A 136 -3.65 -22.55 34.49
N ALA A 137 -3.36 -21.35 35.01
CA ALA A 137 -3.17 -20.17 34.19
C ALA A 137 -1.94 -20.36 33.26
N PRO A 138 -2.00 -19.91 31.99
CA PRO A 138 -0.86 -19.96 31.09
C PRO A 138 0.35 -19.17 31.63
N ARG A 139 1.56 -19.65 31.33
CA ARG A 139 2.83 -19.01 31.72
C ARG A 139 3.74 -18.86 30.52
N TYR A 140 4.53 -17.78 30.48
CA TYR A 140 5.57 -17.62 29.47
C TYR A 140 6.64 -18.69 29.63
N VAL A 141 7.07 -19.24 28.50
CA VAL A 141 8.18 -20.19 28.40
C VAL A 141 8.98 -19.89 27.14
N ASP A 142 10.25 -20.24 27.16
CA ASP A 142 11.22 -20.16 26.06
C ASP A 142 11.50 -21.54 25.43
N ASP A 143 11.20 -22.63 26.14
CA ASP A 143 11.38 -24.04 25.75
C ASP A 143 10.89 -24.43 24.34
N LYS A 144 10.04 -23.59 23.72
CA LYS A 144 9.42 -23.83 22.41
C LYS A 144 9.57 -22.65 21.44
N ASP A 145 10.47 -21.71 21.71
CA ASP A 145 10.74 -20.59 20.80
C ASP A 145 11.23 -21.06 19.44
N ASP A 146 12.13 -22.06 19.39
CA ASP A 146 12.61 -22.65 18.14
C ASP A 146 11.47 -23.29 17.33
N LEU A 147 10.53 -23.97 18.00
CA LEU A 147 9.37 -24.57 17.35
C LEU A 147 8.40 -23.49 16.83
N ALA A 148 8.19 -22.42 17.60
CA ALA A 148 7.38 -21.29 17.18
C ALA A 148 8.01 -20.59 15.96
N TRP A 149 9.32 -20.37 15.97
CA TRP A 149 10.06 -19.81 14.85
C TRP A 149 10.06 -20.73 13.63
N ALA A 150 10.26 -22.05 13.80
CA ALA A 150 10.19 -23.00 12.69
C ALA A 150 8.79 -23.03 12.06
N THR A 151 7.74 -22.96 12.88
CA THR A 151 6.35 -22.89 12.43
C THR A 151 6.12 -21.59 11.65
N PHE A 152 6.58 -20.45 12.17
CA PHE A 152 6.51 -19.15 11.51
C PHE A 152 7.27 -19.16 10.16
N ASP A 153 8.52 -19.62 10.17
CA ASP A 153 9.43 -19.67 9.02
C ASP A 153 8.95 -20.62 7.92
N SER A 154 8.11 -21.61 8.25
CA SER A 154 7.46 -22.48 7.25
C SER A 154 6.53 -21.73 6.28
N ARG A 155 6.04 -20.54 6.68
CA ARG A 155 5.15 -19.68 5.89
C ARG A 155 5.77 -18.32 5.58
N LEU A 156 6.53 -17.76 6.53
CA LEU A 156 7.14 -16.45 6.46
C LEU A 156 8.60 -16.53 6.89
N LYS A 157 9.51 -16.50 5.91
CA LYS A 157 10.94 -16.43 6.22
C LYS A 157 11.24 -15.21 7.09
N SER A 158 11.97 -15.43 8.16
CA SER A 158 12.51 -14.38 9.02
C SER A 158 14.01 -14.54 9.22
N ALA A 159 14.71 -13.48 9.60
CA ALA A 159 16.13 -13.52 9.90
C ALA A 159 16.47 -12.60 11.08
N PRO A 160 17.47 -12.95 11.92
CA PRO A 160 17.92 -12.08 13.00
C PRO A 160 18.27 -10.68 12.51
N GLU A 161 17.95 -9.67 13.31
CA GLU A 161 18.34 -8.29 13.01
C GLU A 161 19.88 -8.19 12.94
N GLY A 162 20.40 -7.62 11.85
CA GLY A 162 21.85 -7.53 11.61
C GLY A 162 22.49 -8.74 10.90
N SER A 163 21.73 -9.80 10.60
CA SER A 163 22.18 -10.88 9.71
C SER A 163 22.37 -10.41 8.26
N GLU A 164 23.15 -11.17 7.48
CA GLU A 164 23.32 -10.92 6.04
C GLU A 164 21.98 -10.99 5.30
N ASP A 165 21.13 -11.97 5.63
CA ASP A 165 19.80 -12.13 5.04
C ASP A 165 18.90 -10.93 5.32
N ALA A 166 18.88 -10.43 6.57
CA ALA A 166 18.13 -9.23 6.93
C ALA A 166 18.67 -7.98 6.21
N THR A 167 19.99 -7.85 6.13
CA THR A 167 20.66 -6.71 5.47
C THR A 167 20.38 -6.70 3.97
N SER A 168 20.49 -7.86 3.32
CA SER A 168 20.20 -8.06 1.90
C SER A 168 18.73 -7.74 1.59
N TYR A 169 17.80 -8.24 2.43
CA TYR A 169 16.39 -7.94 2.28
C TYR A 169 16.08 -6.44 2.42
N LEU A 170 16.56 -5.78 3.48
CA LEU A 170 16.32 -4.35 3.69
C LEU A 170 16.89 -3.52 2.54
N THR A 171 18.07 -3.87 2.04
CA THR A 171 18.66 -3.22 0.86
C THR A 171 17.78 -3.40 -0.38
N SER A 172 17.18 -4.58 -0.58
CA SER A 172 16.27 -4.82 -1.71
C SER A 172 14.98 -4.00 -1.60
N VAL A 173 14.48 -3.81 -0.38
CA VAL A 173 13.31 -2.96 -0.09
C VAL A 173 13.64 -1.49 -0.38
N ASP A 174 14.82 -1.04 0.03
CA ASP A 174 15.33 0.32 -0.25
C ASP A 174 15.39 0.61 -1.75
N VAL A 175 15.97 -0.32 -2.52
CA VAL A 175 16.09 -0.20 -3.99
C VAL A 175 14.71 -0.18 -4.65
N ALA A 176 13.80 -1.06 -4.23
CA ALA A 176 12.44 -1.11 -4.78
C ALA A 176 11.69 0.20 -4.53
N ALA A 177 11.74 0.71 -3.29
CA ALA A 177 11.08 1.97 -2.93
C ALA A 177 11.67 3.18 -3.69
N ALA A 178 13.00 3.23 -3.87
CA ALA A 178 13.64 4.27 -4.65
C ALA A 178 13.21 4.24 -6.12
N SER A 179 13.10 3.03 -6.72
CA SER A 179 12.64 2.87 -8.10
C SER A 179 11.19 3.30 -8.29
N GLU A 180 10.30 2.99 -7.35
CA GLU A 180 8.90 3.40 -7.37
C GLU A 180 8.76 4.92 -7.23
N ALA A 181 9.52 5.53 -6.32
CA ALA A 181 9.55 6.98 -6.15
C ALA A 181 10.01 7.70 -7.43
N ALA A 182 11.03 7.16 -8.12
CA ALA A 182 11.49 7.68 -9.40
C ALA A 182 10.42 7.57 -10.49
N ALA A 183 9.76 6.41 -10.61
CA ALA A 183 8.69 6.20 -11.58
C ALA A 183 7.49 7.14 -11.36
N ILE A 184 7.10 7.37 -10.09
CA ILE A 184 6.06 8.34 -9.75
C ILE A 184 6.51 9.77 -10.10
N GLY A 185 7.77 10.11 -9.85
CA GLY A 185 8.37 11.39 -10.23
C GLY A 185 8.30 11.62 -11.74
N ASP A 186 8.69 10.63 -12.54
CA ASP A 186 8.64 10.69 -14.00
C ASP A 186 7.21 10.76 -14.55
N ALA A 187 6.27 10.02 -13.95
CA ALA A 187 4.87 10.11 -14.32
C ALA A 187 4.30 11.52 -14.05
N LYS A 188 4.65 12.12 -12.90
CA LYS A 188 4.26 13.49 -12.56
C LYS A 188 4.90 14.53 -13.48
N SER A 189 6.17 14.36 -13.84
CA SER A 189 6.87 15.29 -14.74
C SER A 189 6.28 15.23 -16.16
N LYS A 190 5.97 14.04 -16.67
CA LYS A 190 5.24 13.85 -17.93
C LYS A 190 3.85 14.48 -17.90
N ALA A 191 3.08 14.23 -16.83
CA ALA A 191 1.76 14.84 -16.68
C ALA A 191 1.83 16.37 -16.63
N ALA A 192 2.83 16.94 -15.96
CA ALA A 192 3.07 18.37 -15.94
C ALA A 192 3.45 18.91 -17.34
N ALA A 193 4.33 18.21 -18.05
CA ALA A 193 4.70 18.57 -19.42
C ALA A 193 3.50 18.53 -20.38
N ASP A 194 2.62 17.53 -20.25
CA ASP A 194 1.39 17.43 -21.05
C ASP A 194 0.42 18.57 -20.77
N VAL A 195 0.27 19.00 -19.51
CA VAL A 195 -0.57 20.15 -19.16
C VAL A 195 -0.02 21.43 -19.80
N ILE A 196 1.29 21.64 -19.72
CA ILE A 196 1.96 22.79 -20.35
C ILE A 196 1.80 22.73 -21.88
N TYR A 197 2.02 21.55 -22.48
CA TYR A 197 1.87 21.37 -23.92
C TYR A 197 0.43 21.67 -24.38
N ARG A 198 -0.60 21.22 -23.66
CA ARG A 198 -2.00 21.52 -24.00
C ARG A 198 -2.36 23.00 -23.93
N GLN A 199 -1.61 23.79 -23.18
CA GLN A 199 -1.76 25.25 -23.13
C GLN A 199 -0.98 25.98 -24.24
N SER A 200 -0.07 25.28 -24.91
CA SER A 200 0.79 25.86 -25.94
C SER A 200 0.02 26.27 -27.21
N PRO A 201 0.52 27.27 -27.96
CA PRO A 201 0.02 27.59 -29.29
C PRO A 201 0.14 26.41 -30.27
N GLU A 202 1.19 25.59 -30.13
CA GLU A 202 1.43 24.43 -31.00
C GLU A 202 0.32 23.39 -30.90
N PHE A 203 -0.13 23.08 -29.68
CA PHE A 203 -1.25 22.16 -29.46
C PHE A 203 -2.56 22.70 -30.05
N ARG A 204 -2.81 24.01 -29.91
CA ARG A 204 -4.00 24.65 -30.52
C ARG A 204 -3.98 24.52 -32.04
N HIS A 205 -2.85 24.81 -32.67
CA HIS A 205 -2.70 24.65 -34.12
C HIS A 205 -2.83 23.19 -34.58
N ALA A 206 -2.23 22.24 -33.86
CA ALA A 206 -2.34 20.82 -34.17
C ALA A 206 -3.80 20.33 -34.08
N THR A 207 -4.51 20.75 -33.02
CA THR A 207 -5.93 20.42 -32.81
C THR A 207 -6.81 21.03 -33.89
N LEU A 208 -6.59 22.30 -34.25
CA LEU A 208 -7.34 22.97 -35.31
C LEU A 208 -7.14 22.30 -36.67
N ARG A 209 -5.91 21.89 -37.00
CA ARG A 209 -5.63 21.12 -38.22
C ARG A 209 -6.31 19.75 -38.22
N ALA A 210 -6.26 19.02 -37.11
CA ALA A 210 -6.94 17.74 -36.98
C ALA A 210 -8.47 17.87 -37.14
N ASN A 211 -9.07 18.88 -36.48
CA ASN A 211 -10.50 19.16 -36.60
C ASN A 211 -10.90 19.58 -38.03
N ALA A 212 -10.06 20.34 -38.73
CA ALA A 212 -10.31 20.70 -40.12
C ALA A 212 -10.32 19.46 -41.04
N LEU A 213 -9.41 18.50 -40.84
CA LEU A 213 -9.40 17.24 -41.60
C LEU A 213 -10.67 16.42 -41.36
N VAL A 214 -11.13 16.31 -40.10
CA VAL A 214 -12.41 15.66 -39.79
C VAL A 214 -13.58 16.39 -40.46
N CYS A 215 -13.59 17.71 -40.44
CA CYS A 215 -14.62 18.53 -41.08
C CYS A 215 -14.69 18.31 -42.60
N VAL A 216 -13.55 18.11 -43.28
CA VAL A 216 -13.53 17.77 -44.71
C VAL A 216 -14.23 16.44 -44.98
N GLN A 217 -14.00 15.43 -44.14
CA GLN A 217 -14.65 14.12 -44.26
C GLN A 217 -16.16 14.22 -44.00
N LEU A 218 -16.58 14.97 -42.97
CA LEU A 218 -18.00 15.18 -42.66
C LEU A 218 -18.74 15.91 -43.78
N ILE A 219 -18.12 16.90 -44.42
CA ILE A 219 -18.69 17.57 -45.60
C ILE A 219 -18.87 16.59 -46.76
N ALA A 220 -17.89 15.72 -47.00
CA ALA A 220 -18.01 14.72 -48.07
C ALA A 220 -19.18 13.76 -47.81
N GLY A 221 -19.35 13.28 -46.57
CA GLY A 221 -20.50 12.46 -46.17
C GLY A 221 -21.84 13.18 -46.34
N ALA A 222 -21.94 14.41 -45.82
CA ALA A 222 -23.15 15.22 -45.94
C ALA A 222 -23.57 15.47 -47.40
N LYS A 223 -22.59 15.65 -48.31
CA LYS A 223 -22.87 15.76 -49.76
C LYS A 223 -23.42 14.47 -50.34
N LEU A 224 -22.87 13.32 -49.98
CA LEU A 224 -23.37 12.02 -50.41
C LEU A 224 -24.80 11.76 -49.91
N ASP A 225 -25.12 12.17 -48.68
CA ASP A 225 -26.47 12.07 -48.13
C ASP A 225 -27.46 12.95 -48.90
N LEU A 226 -27.08 14.19 -49.24
CA LEU A 226 -27.88 15.08 -50.08
C LEU A 226 -28.11 14.51 -51.49
N GLU A 227 -27.08 13.93 -52.11
CA GLU A 227 -27.20 13.28 -53.42
C GLU A 227 -28.11 12.05 -53.35
N ARG A 228 -28.00 11.26 -52.28
CA ARG A 228 -28.85 10.09 -52.06
C ARG A 228 -30.31 10.51 -51.87
N ASP A 229 -30.58 11.51 -51.04
CA ASP A 229 -31.93 12.06 -50.86
C ASP A 229 -32.48 12.62 -52.19
N SER A 230 -31.68 13.39 -52.94
CA SER A 230 -32.09 13.93 -54.25
C SER A 230 -32.48 12.82 -55.24
N ARG A 231 -31.73 11.71 -55.26
CA ARG A 231 -32.07 10.54 -56.07
C ARG A 231 -33.36 9.86 -55.60
N MET A 232 -33.54 9.72 -54.29
CA MET A 232 -34.76 9.13 -53.73
C MET A 232 -35.99 10.00 -54.03
N ALA A 233 -35.90 11.31 -53.85
CA ALA A 233 -36.96 12.26 -54.16
C ALA A 233 -37.35 12.25 -55.64
N ALA A 234 -36.39 12.09 -56.55
CA ALA A 234 -36.68 11.95 -57.98
C ALA A 234 -37.49 10.69 -58.33
N ILE A 235 -37.40 9.63 -57.51
CA ILE A 235 -38.14 8.37 -57.68
C ILE A 235 -39.49 8.42 -56.94
N SER A 236 -39.48 8.89 -55.69
CA SER A 236 -40.64 8.82 -54.78
C SER A 236 -41.54 10.07 -54.82
N GLY A 237 -41.04 11.19 -55.35
CA GLY A 237 -41.69 12.50 -55.26
C GLY A 237 -41.61 13.16 -53.88
N TYR A 238 -40.88 12.58 -52.92
CA TYR A 238 -40.78 13.07 -51.54
C TYR A 238 -39.34 13.37 -51.14
N GLU A 239 -39.10 14.57 -50.59
CA GLU A 239 -37.80 14.99 -50.05
C GLU A 239 -37.75 14.85 -48.52
N ASP A 240 -36.66 14.28 -47.99
CA ASP A 240 -36.43 14.24 -46.56
C ASP A 240 -35.80 15.55 -46.07
N VAL A 241 -36.68 16.45 -45.60
CA VAL A 241 -36.30 17.76 -45.08
C VAL A 241 -35.32 17.65 -43.90
N ALA A 242 -35.42 16.60 -43.07
CA ALA A 242 -34.56 16.42 -41.92
C ALA A 242 -33.12 16.07 -42.33
N VAL A 243 -32.96 15.18 -43.32
CA VAL A 243 -31.64 14.84 -43.90
C VAL A 243 -31.00 16.08 -44.52
N ARG A 244 -31.76 16.87 -45.28
CA ARG A 244 -31.24 18.09 -45.91
C ARG A 244 -30.81 19.15 -44.91
N GLN A 245 -31.63 19.41 -43.89
CA GLN A 245 -31.28 20.37 -42.85
C GLN A 245 -30.06 19.92 -42.03
N SER A 246 -29.97 18.63 -41.69
CA SER A 246 -28.83 18.08 -40.94
C SER A 246 -27.52 18.14 -41.76
N ALA A 247 -27.58 17.78 -43.04
CA ALA A 247 -26.45 17.87 -43.95
C ALA A 247 -26.00 19.33 -44.18
N ALA A 248 -26.95 20.26 -44.39
CA ALA A 248 -26.65 21.68 -44.53
C ALA A 248 -26.02 22.27 -43.26
N ALA A 249 -26.56 21.94 -42.08
CA ALA A 249 -26.00 22.37 -40.80
C ALA A 249 -24.57 21.84 -40.59
N THR A 250 -24.33 20.59 -40.97
CA THR A 250 -23.00 19.95 -40.90
C THR A 250 -22.01 20.66 -41.82
N ILE A 251 -22.41 20.95 -43.06
CA ILE A 251 -21.56 21.63 -44.04
C ILE A 251 -21.18 23.03 -43.56
N VAL A 252 -22.16 23.84 -43.13
CA VAL A 252 -21.91 25.22 -42.66
C VAL A 252 -21.00 25.23 -41.44
N ARG A 253 -21.27 24.39 -40.43
CA ARG A 253 -20.45 24.31 -39.22
C ARG A 253 -19.00 23.91 -39.53
N CYS A 254 -18.81 22.97 -40.47
CA CYS A 254 -17.48 22.52 -40.88
C CYS A 254 -16.71 23.56 -41.70
N GLN A 255 -17.41 24.37 -42.51
CA GLN A 255 -16.80 25.43 -43.31
C GLN A 255 -16.12 26.50 -42.44
N ASP A 256 -16.72 26.88 -41.31
CA ASP A 256 -16.15 27.87 -40.40
C ASP A 256 -14.86 27.35 -39.72
N VAL A 257 -14.81 26.07 -39.36
CA VAL A 257 -13.64 25.42 -38.77
C VAL A 257 -12.49 25.33 -39.78
N ILE A 258 -12.76 24.93 -41.02
CA ILE A 258 -11.76 24.85 -42.09
C ILE A 258 -11.20 26.25 -42.40
N ARG A 259 -12.07 27.26 -42.49
CA ARG A 259 -11.65 28.65 -42.74
C ARG A 259 -10.75 29.18 -41.63
N SER A 260 -11.10 28.90 -40.38
CA SER A 260 -10.29 29.28 -39.21
C SER A 260 -8.90 28.64 -39.24
N ALA A 261 -8.80 27.35 -39.60
CA ALA A 261 -7.53 26.65 -39.75
C ALA A 261 -6.66 27.19 -40.91
N GLN A 262 -7.29 27.63 -42.01
CA GLN A 262 -6.59 28.24 -43.14
C GLN A 262 -6.02 29.62 -42.80
N HIS A 263 -6.77 30.46 -42.10
CA HIS A 263 -6.30 31.78 -41.68
C HIS A 263 -5.13 31.74 -40.68
N GLU A 264 -5.07 30.73 -39.81
CA GLU A 264 -3.93 30.56 -38.91
C GLU A 264 -2.64 30.14 -39.63
N ASN A 265 -2.73 29.34 -40.69
CA ASN A 265 -1.55 28.95 -41.48
C ASN A 265 -0.92 30.12 -42.25
N LEU A 266 -1.69 31.17 -42.55
CA LEU A 266 -1.23 32.37 -43.26
C LEU A 266 -0.53 33.41 -42.35
N LYS A 267 -0.56 33.19 -41.02
CA LYS A 267 0.11 34.08 -40.03
C LYS A 267 1.53 33.60 -39.66
N LYS A 268 1.99 32.49 -40.21
CA LYS A 268 3.37 31.98 -40.08
C LYS A 268 4.15 32.31 -41.34
#